data_AF-A0A420Z9H0-F1
#
_entry.id   AF-A0A420Z9H0-F1
#
_cell.length_a   1.000
_cell.length_b   1.000
_cell.length_c   1.000
_cell.angle_alpha   90.00
_cell.angle_beta   90.00
_cell.angle_gamma   90.00
#
_symmetry.space_group_name_H-M   'P 1'
#
loop_
_entity.id
_entity.type
_entity.pdbx_description
1 polymer ?
#
loop_
_entity_poly.entity_id
_entity_poly.type
_entity_poly.pdbx_seq_one_letter_code
_entity_poly.pdbx_strand_id
1 'polypeptide(L)'
;MINVFVGDTVDVVLDVGCDVSSTSVQKIKYKKPNGESGAWDATVLGDNPTKIKADNVVFDRAGQWEIQAYVESPSLKSHGKIVRLLVKVHL
;
A
#
# COMPACT_ATOMS: atom_id res chain seq x y z
N MET A 1 -3.21 -3.46 16.76
CA MET A 1 -3.65 -4.22 15.58
C MET A 1 -4.93 -3.56 15.10
N ILE A 2 -4.91 -2.89 13.95
CA ILE A 2 -6.10 -2.20 13.39
C ILE A 2 -6.95 -3.23 12.64
N ASN A 3 -8.26 -3.22 12.84
CA ASN A 3 -9.20 -3.95 11.99
C ASN A 3 -9.59 -3.03 10.84
N VAL A 4 -9.52 -3.54 9.61
CA VAL A 4 -9.97 -2.84 8.40
C VAL A 4 -11.25 -3.49 7.93
N PHE A 5 -12.25 -2.69 7.59
CA PHE A 5 -13.56 -3.19 7.14
C PHE A 5 -13.83 -2.85 5.68
N VAL A 6 -14.65 -3.68 5.05
CA VAL A 6 -15.08 -3.47 3.66
C VAL A 6 -15.88 -2.18 3.55
N GLY A 7 -15.53 -1.36 2.55
CA GLY A 7 -16.19 -0.09 2.27
C GLY A 7 -15.66 1.10 3.06
N ASP A 8 -14.78 0.88 4.04
CA ASP A 8 -14.12 1.97 4.75
C ASP A 8 -13.07 2.63 3.85
N THR A 9 -13.07 3.96 3.89
CA THR A 9 -12.01 4.77 3.30
C THR A 9 -10.90 4.93 4.34
N VAL A 10 -9.73 4.39 4.05
CA VAL A 10 -8.57 4.43 4.96
C VAL A 10 -7.32 4.91 4.23
N ASP A 11 -6.40 5.47 5.00
CA ASP A 11 -5.07 5.79 4.51
C ASP A 11 -4.14 4.60 4.71
N VAL A 12 -3.45 4.18 3.65
CA VAL A 12 -2.47 3.09 3.72
C VAL A 12 -1.08 3.69 3.72
N VAL A 13 -0.38 3.54 4.84
CA VAL A 13 1.02 3.97 4.98
C VAL A 13 1.91 2.73 5.07
N LEU A 14 2.89 2.63 4.17
CA LEU A 14 3.92 1.59 4.19
C LEU A 14 5.27 2.20 4.52
N ASP A 15 5.97 1.61 5.49
CA ASP A 15 7.36 1.90 5.78
C ASP A 15 8.25 1.05 4.87
N VAL A 16 9.02 1.71 4.01
CA VAL A 16 9.94 1.07 3.07
C VAL A 16 11.32 0.85 3.69
N GLY A 17 11.61 1.44 4.85
CA GLY A 17 12.87 1.26 5.58
C GLY A 17 14.10 1.92 4.95
N CYS A 18 13.94 2.60 3.83
CA CYS A 18 14.99 3.38 3.16
C CYS A 18 14.43 4.72 2.67
N ASP A 19 15.31 5.71 2.52
CA ASP A 19 14.94 7.00 1.97
C ASP A 19 14.51 6.85 0.50
N VAL A 20 13.26 7.21 0.20
CA VAL A 20 12.69 7.19 -1.15
C VAL A 20 12.38 8.58 -1.68
N SER A 21 12.90 9.64 -1.07
CA SER A 21 12.73 11.03 -1.52
C SER A 21 13.23 11.27 -2.95
N SER A 22 14.23 10.51 -3.41
CA SER A 22 14.79 10.60 -4.76
C SER A 22 14.08 9.73 -5.80
N THR A 23 13.04 9.00 -5.41
CA THR A 23 12.32 8.12 -6.34
C THR A 23 11.32 8.92 -7.17
N SER A 24 11.14 8.52 -8.43
CA SER A 24 10.30 9.24 -9.40
C SER A 24 8.85 8.77 -9.36
N VAL A 25 8.62 7.51 -8.98
CA VAL A 25 7.29 6.92 -8.87
C VAL A 25 7.20 6.07 -7.62
N GLN A 26 6.13 6.25 -6.84
CA GLN A 26 5.80 5.42 -5.70
C GLN A 26 4.39 4.86 -5.88
N LYS A 27 4.22 3.56 -5.65
CA LYS A 27 2.95 2.87 -5.75
C LYS A 27 2.81 1.84 -4.64
N ILE A 28 1.58 1.56 -4.25
CA ILE A 28 1.26 0.43 -3.38
C ILE A 28 0.52 -0.58 -4.25
N LYS A 29 1.21 -1.66 -4.59
CA LYS A 29 0.61 -2.79 -5.30
C LYS A 29 -0.23 -3.59 -4.33
N TYR A 30 -1.37 -4.08 -4.79
CA TYR A 30 -2.23 -4.93 -3.99
C TYR A 30 -2.70 -6.14 -4.79
N LYS A 31 -2.98 -7.21 -4.07
CA LYS A 31 -3.66 -8.40 -4.55
C LYS A 31 -4.85 -8.66 -3.65
N LYS A 32 -6.02 -8.69 -4.27
CA LYS A 32 -7.30 -8.97 -3.63
C LYS A 32 -7.37 -10.45 -3.23
N PRO A 33 -8.29 -10.81 -2.31
CA PRO A 33 -8.53 -12.21 -1.93
C PRO A 33 -8.96 -13.12 -3.09
N ASN A 34 -9.58 -12.56 -4.14
CA ASN A 34 -9.99 -13.29 -5.34
C ASN A 34 -8.85 -13.46 -6.37
N GLY A 35 -7.65 -12.94 -6.08
CA GLY A 35 -6.49 -13.01 -6.96
C GLY A 35 -6.32 -11.84 -7.92
N GLU A 36 -7.30 -10.93 -8.04
CA GLU A 36 -7.14 -9.69 -8.81
C GLU A 36 -6.01 -8.84 -8.23
N SER A 37 -5.17 -8.30 -9.10
CA SER A 37 -4.08 -7.40 -8.71
C SER A 37 -4.34 -5.99 -9.22
N GLY A 38 -3.89 -4.99 -8.46
CA GLY A 38 -3.90 -3.60 -8.88
C GLY A 38 -2.77 -2.82 -8.20
N ALA A 39 -2.81 -1.50 -8.37
CA ALA A 39 -1.90 -0.60 -7.68
C ALA A 39 -2.62 0.71 -7.36
N TRP A 40 -2.35 1.24 -6.17
CA TRP A 40 -2.68 2.60 -5.79
C TRP A 40 -1.46 3.48 -6.02
N ASP A 41 -1.67 4.68 -6.55
CA ASP A 41 -0.63 5.70 -6.57
C ASP A 41 -0.35 6.15 -5.13
N ALA A 42 0.93 6.29 -4.81
CA ALA A 42 1.37 6.66 -3.48
C ALA A 42 2.29 7.88 -3.55
N THR A 43 2.37 8.61 -2.45
CA THR A 43 3.26 9.75 -2.30
C THR A 43 4.20 9.51 -1.13
N VAL A 44 5.40 10.09 -1.19
CA VAL A 44 6.33 10.07 -0.05
C VAL A 44 5.74 10.91 1.07
N LEU A 45 5.73 10.37 2.29
CA LEU A 45 5.23 11.09 3.47
C LEU A 45 6.22 12.24 3.76
N GLY A 46 5.77 13.49 3.62
CA GLY A 46 6.67 14.65 3.57
C GLY A 46 7.51 14.89 4.83
N ASP A 47 7.07 14.41 5.99
CA ASP A 47 7.80 14.45 7.26
C ASP A 47 8.68 13.23 7.50
N ASN A 48 8.52 12.15 6.70
CA ASN A 48 9.30 10.93 6.81
C ASN A 48 9.54 10.26 5.44
N PRO A 49 10.73 10.47 4.85
CA PRO A 49 11.03 9.96 3.51
C PRO A 49 11.19 8.44 3.46
N THR A 50 11.10 7.72 4.58
CA THR A 50 11.07 6.24 4.60
C THR A 50 9.66 5.67 4.50
N LYS A 51 8.64 6.52 4.34
CA LYS A 51 7.25 6.09 4.27
C LYS A 51 6.60 6.58 2.99
N ILE A 52 5.76 5.71 2.43
CA ILE A 52 4.86 6.05 1.33
C ILE A 52 3.42 5.91 1.78
N LYS A 53 2.56 6.80 1.30
CA LYS A 53 1.14 6.85 1.64
C LYS A 53 0.28 6.79 0.39
N ALA A 54 -0.74 5.95 0.41
CA ALA A 54 -1.87 6.04 -0.50
C ALA A 54 -3.10 6.54 0.30
N ASP A 55 -3.64 7.67 -0.13
CA ASP A 55 -4.82 8.30 0.49
C ASP A 55 -6.11 7.70 -0.08
N ASN A 56 -7.16 7.70 0.74
CA ASN A 56 -8.52 7.31 0.34
C ASN A 56 -8.62 5.90 -0.28
N VAL A 57 -7.87 4.95 0.25
CA VAL A 57 -7.93 3.55 -0.19
C VAL A 57 -9.22 2.91 0.33
N VAL A 58 -9.96 2.27 -0.56
CA VAL A 58 -11.17 1.51 -0.23
C VAL A 58 -10.91 0.03 -0.48
N PHE A 59 -11.11 -0.77 0.56
CA PHE A 59 -11.10 -2.22 0.45
C PHE A 59 -12.51 -2.69 0.07
N ASP A 60 -12.68 -3.14 -1.17
CA ASP A 60 -13.99 -3.50 -1.75
C ASP A 60 -14.45 -4.91 -1.39
N ARG A 61 -13.59 -5.72 -0.76
CA ARG A 61 -13.83 -7.14 -0.50
C ARG A 61 -13.22 -7.59 0.83
N ALA A 62 -13.96 -8.46 1.53
CA ALA A 62 -13.47 -9.10 2.73
C ALA A 62 -12.51 -10.26 2.37
N GLY A 63 -11.54 -10.51 3.25
CA GLY A 63 -10.56 -11.58 3.10
C GLY A 63 -9.12 -11.09 3.27
N GLN A 64 -8.18 -11.96 2.90
CA GLN A 64 -6.75 -11.68 2.97
C GLN A 64 -6.31 -10.89 1.73
N TRP A 65 -5.88 -9.65 1.96
CA TRP A 65 -5.24 -8.81 0.96
C TRP A 65 -3.74 -8.88 1.10
N GLU A 66 -3.03 -8.94 -0.02
CA GLU A 66 -1.57 -8.82 -0.04
C GLU A 66 -1.21 -7.44 -0.58
N ILE A 67 -0.46 -6.65 0.18
CA ILE A 67 -0.03 -5.31 -0.23
C ILE A 67 1.49 -5.25 -0.26
N GLN A 68 2.04 -4.52 -1.22
CA GLN A 68 3.47 -4.41 -1.45
C GLN A 68 3.85 -3.01 -1.90
N ALA A 69 4.83 -2.41 -1.23
CA ALA A 69 5.43 -1.16 -1.68
C ALA A 69 6.19 -1.38 -3.00
N TYR A 70 6.03 -0.46 -3.93
CA TYR A 70 6.77 -0.39 -5.19
C TYR A 70 7.30 1.02 -5.37
N VAL A 71 8.59 1.14 -5.59
CA VAL A 71 9.22 2.43 -5.90
C VAL A 71 10.10 2.28 -7.13
N GLU A 72 10.14 3.34 -7.92
CA GLU A 72 10.89 3.39 -9.17
C GLU A 72 11.68 4.70 -9.23
N SER A 73 12.94 4.54 -9.64
CA SER A 73 13.90 5.60 -9.92
C SER A 73 14.42 5.39 -11.35
N PRO A 74 15.10 6.38 -11.96
CA PRO A 74 15.51 6.29 -13.36
C PRO A 74 16.32 5.04 -13.72
N SER A 75 17.05 4.47 -12.75
CA SER A 75 17.90 3.29 -12.95
C SER A 75 17.46 2.04 -12.18
N LEU A 76 16.45 2.12 -11.31
CA LEU A 76 16.10 1.01 -10.42
C LEU A 76 14.61 0.93 -10.11
N LYS A 77 14.09 -0.29 -10.17
CA LYS A 77 12.76 -0.68 -9.70
C LYS A 77 12.93 -1.54 -8.46
N SER A 78 12.39 -1.08 -7.33
CA SER A 78 12.49 -1.76 -6.04
C SER A 78 11.12 -2.18 -5.53
N HIS A 79 11.08 -3.34 -4.89
CA HIS A 79 9.89 -3.93 -4.31
C HIS A 79 10.11 -4.19 -2.83
N GLY A 80 9.16 -3.76 -2.01
CA GLY A 80 9.18 -4.01 -0.57
C GLY A 80 8.71 -5.42 -0.21
N LYS A 81 8.68 -5.70 1.10
CA LYS A 81 8.09 -6.93 1.64
C LYS A 81 6.57 -6.94 1.42
N ILE A 82 6.03 -8.10 1.09
CA ILE A 82 4.58 -8.31 1.02
C ILE A 82 4.01 -8.37 2.45
N VAL A 83 3.04 -7.52 2.72
CA VAL A 83 2.27 -7.50 3.97
C VAL A 83 0.90 -8.10 3.70
N ARG A 84 0.42 -8.95 4.61
CA ARG A 84 -0.92 -9.55 4.54
C ARG A 84 -1.86 -8.84 5.51
N LEU A 85 -2.95 -8.31 4.98
CA LEU A 85 -3.97 -7.57 5.74
C LEU A 85 -5.29 -8.32 5.67
N LEU A 86 -5.88 -8.63 6.83
CA LEU A 86 -7.22 -9.21 6.89
C LEU A 86 -8.26 -8.10 6.92
N VAL A 87 -9.09 -8.02 5.87
CA VAL A 87 -10.24 -7.12 5.79
C VAL A 87 -11.50 -7.89 6.19
N LYS A 88 -12.33 -7.31 7.07
CA LYS A 88 -13.56 -7.91 7.61
C LYS A 88 -14.81 -7.20 7.08
N VAL A 89 -15.97 -7.82 7.22
CA VAL A 89 -17.26 -7.15 6.98
C VAL A 89 -17.75 -6.44 8.24
N HIS A 90 -18.55 -5.38 8.05
CA HIS A 90 -19.33 -4.77 9.12
C HIS A 90 -20.29 -5.81 9.75
N LEU A 91 -20.59 -5.65 11.03
CA LEU A 91 -21.62 -6.42 11.74
C LEU A 91 -23.00 -5.81 11.54
#